data_AF-A0A975PR39-F1
#
_entry.id   AF-A0A975PR39-F1
#
_cell.length_a   1.000
_cell.length_b   1.000
_cell.length_c   1.000
_cell.angle_alpha   90.00
_cell.angle_beta   90.00
_cell.angle_gamma   90.00
#
_symmetry.space_group_name_H-M   'P 1'
#
loop_
_entity.id
_entity.type
_entity.pdbx_description
1 polymer ?
#
loop_
_entity_poly.entity_id
_entity_poly.type
_entity_poly.pdbx_seq_one_letter_code
_entity_poly.pdbx_strand_id
1 'polypeptide(L)'
;MTLTETAYAEIGLAFIAAVLLAGCAPAEEAPSVASADEACERTIATLVAERDYPADQMTGCDGWKSEEPDGFYVLRVNGYCHDPKGCGSVLMGWYAVEASTGAVYDWDVGEMQIGQRIDQKR
;
A
#
# COMPACT_ATOMS: atom_id res chain seq x y z
N MET A 1 -19.85 -20.79 -78.41
CA MET A 1 -21.14 -20.11 -78.20
C MET A 1 -21.35 -19.96 -76.69
N THR A 2 -21.43 -18.70 -76.24
CA THR A 2 -22.21 -18.15 -75.09
C THR A 2 -22.22 -18.92 -73.75
N LEU A 3 -21.57 -18.42 -72.69
CA LEU A 3 -21.97 -17.34 -71.74
C LEU A 3 -22.84 -17.86 -70.57
N THR A 4 -22.29 -17.80 -69.34
CA THR A 4 -22.95 -17.43 -68.06
C THR A 4 -21.91 -17.59 -66.94
N GLU A 5 -21.23 -16.53 -66.48
CA GLU A 5 -21.66 -15.62 -65.40
C GLU A 5 -22.37 -16.30 -64.22
N THR A 6 -21.67 -16.40 -63.08
CA THR A 6 -22.19 -15.91 -61.80
C THR A 6 -21.05 -15.84 -60.78
N ALA A 7 -20.83 -14.63 -60.29
CA ALA A 7 -19.86 -14.27 -59.27
C ALA A 7 -20.17 -14.97 -57.93
N TYR A 8 -19.14 -15.39 -57.22
CA TYR A 8 -19.22 -15.59 -55.78
C TYR A 8 -18.13 -14.75 -55.11
N ALA A 9 -18.63 -13.88 -54.24
CA ALA A 9 -17.97 -12.78 -53.58
C ALA A 9 -16.66 -13.14 -52.87
N GLU A 10 -15.66 -12.28 -53.08
CA GLU A 10 -14.44 -12.21 -52.29
C GLU A 10 -14.81 -11.79 -50.85
N ILE A 11 -14.76 -12.74 -49.91
CA ILE A 11 -14.83 -12.40 -48.48
C ILE A 11 -13.40 -12.06 -48.05
N GLY A 12 -13.03 -10.80 -48.24
CA GLY A 12 -11.86 -10.18 -47.64
C GLY A 12 -12.01 -10.14 -46.12
N LEU A 13 -11.57 -11.20 -45.45
CA LEU A 13 -11.46 -11.26 -44.00
C LEU A 13 -10.19 -10.52 -43.57
N ALA A 14 -10.30 -9.19 -43.52
CA ALA A 14 -9.32 -8.34 -42.88
C ALA A 14 -9.30 -8.67 -41.37
N PHE A 15 -8.27 -9.40 -40.94
CA PHE A 15 -7.95 -9.60 -39.54
C PHE A 15 -7.58 -8.24 -38.92
N ILE A 16 -8.52 -7.65 -38.19
CA ILE A 16 -8.27 -6.47 -37.35
C ILE A 16 -7.38 -6.93 -36.20
N ALA A 17 -6.09 -6.64 -36.31
CA ALA A 17 -5.14 -6.72 -35.22
C ALA A 17 -5.48 -5.61 -34.21
N ALA A 18 -6.34 -5.91 -33.26
CA ALA A 18 -6.54 -5.08 -32.08
C ALA A 18 -5.31 -5.21 -31.19
N VAL A 19 -4.35 -4.30 -31.37
CA VAL A 19 -3.23 -4.11 -30.43
C VAL A 19 -3.85 -3.67 -29.12
N LEU A 20 -3.94 -4.59 -28.17
CA LEU A 20 -4.24 -4.29 -26.77
C LEU A 20 -3.11 -3.41 -26.25
N LEU A 21 -3.32 -2.09 -26.28
CA LEU A 21 -2.60 -1.16 -25.43
C LEU A 21 -3.00 -1.49 -23.99
N ALA A 22 -2.31 -2.45 -23.39
CA ALA A 22 -2.26 -2.62 -21.96
C ALA A 22 -1.63 -1.33 -21.42
N GLY A 23 -2.49 -0.36 -21.09
CA GLY A 23 -2.09 0.88 -20.47
C GLY A 23 -1.32 0.54 -19.21
N CYS A 24 -0.06 0.99 -19.16
CA CYS A 24 0.62 1.20 -17.90
C CYS A 24 -0.23 2.21 -17.13
N ALA A 25 -1.12 1.73 -16.26
CA ALA A 25 -1.60 2.57 -15.18
C ALA A 25 -0.35 2.97 -14.40
N PRO A 26 -0.08 4.28 -14.20
CA PRO A 26 0.98 4.68 -13.30
C PRO A 26 0.71 3.98 -11.96
N ALA A 27 1.72 3.28 -11.44
CA ALA A 27 1.68 2.81 -10.07
C ALA A 27 1.41 4.05 -9.23
N GLU A 28 0.22 4.12 -8.64
CA GLU A 28 -0.22 5.25 -7.84
C GLU A 28 0.74 5.32 -6.65
N GLU A 29 1.76 6.18 -6.73
CA GLU A 29 2.67 6.42 -5.63
C GLU A 29 1.82 6.89 -4.47
N ALA A 30 1.98 6.20 -3.34
CA ALA A 30 1.15 6.49 -2.19
C ALA A 30 1.41 7.96 -1.78
N PRO A 31 0.36 8.70 -1.38
CA PRO A 31 0.53 10.13 -1.15
C PRO A 31 1.51 10.38 -0.01
N SER A 32 2.30 11.45 -0.14
CA SER A 32 3.18 11.96 0.92
C SER A 32 2.42 12.18 2.23
N VAL A 33 3.09 12.04 3.36
CA VAL A 33 2.54 12.34 4.69
C VAL A 33 3.22 13.59 5.27
N ALA A 34 2.42 14.51 5.79
CA ALA A 34 2.85 15.81 6.29
C ALA A 34 2.75 15.93 7.83
N SER A 35 2.19 14.92 8.51
CA SER A 35 2.02 14.91 9.96
C SER A 35 2.13 13.51 10.57
N ALA A 36 2.33 13.46 11.89
CA ALA A 36 2.34 12.20 12.64
C ALA A 36 0.97 11.50 12.63
N ASP A 37 -0.12 12.27 12.60
CA ASP A 37 -1.49 11.74 12.52
C ASP A 37 -1.73 11.06 11.17
N GLU A 38 -1.37 11.73 10.06
CA GLU A 38 -1.44 11.14 8.72
C GLU A 38 -0.54 9.89 8.58
N ALA A 39 0.66 9.92 9.19
CA ALA A 39 1.55 8.77 9.23
C ALA A 39 0.93 7.60 10.03
N CYS A 40 0.23 7.89 11.14
CA CYS A 40 -0.48 6.89 11.92
C CYS A 40 -1.61 6.24 11.11
N GLU A 41 -2.46 7.05 10.48
CA GLU A 41 -3.54 6.56 9.61
C GLU A 41 -3.00 5.66 8.49
N ARG A 42 -1.90 6.10 7.84
CA ARG A 42 -1.22 5.31 6.80
C ARG A 42 -0.71 3.98 7.32
N THR A 43 -0.09 3.99 8.50
CA THR A 43 0.47 2.77 9.11
C THR A 43 -0.63 1.79 9.48
N ILE A 44 -1.70 2.26 10.13
CA ILE A 44 -2.85 1.41 10.48
C ILE A 44 -3.46 0.81 9.21
N ALA A 45 -3.70 1.61 8.18
CA ALA A 45 -4.25 1.11 6.91
C ALA A 45 -3.36 0.03 6.28
N THR A 46 -2.03 0.23 6.32
CA THR A 46 -1.06 -0.74 5.81
C THR A 46 -1.06 -2.04 6.63
N LEU A 47 -1.13 -1.94 7.95
CA LEU A 47 -1.16 -3.09 8.85
C LEU A 47 -2.43 -3.94 8.69
N VAL A 48 -3.57 -3.27 8.47
CA VAL A 48 -4.83 -3.95 8.13
C VAL A 48 -4.72 -4.67 6.79
N ALA A 49 -4.10 -4.05 5.80
CA ALA A 49 -4.00 -4.60 4.45
C ALA A 49 -2.99 -5.74 4.32
N GLU A 50 -1.82 -5.65 4.98
CA GLU A 50 -0.65 -6.49 4.69
C GLU A 50 -0.25 -7.42 5.85
N ARG A 51 -0.79 -7.22 7.06
CA ARG A 51 -0.39 -7.97 8.28
C ARG A 51 -1.56 -8.63 9.02
N ASP A 52 -2.76 -8.66 8.43
CA ASP A 52 -3.99 -9.26 9.00
C ASP A 52 -4.36 -8.73 10.40
N TYR A 53 -3.94 -7.51 10.76
CA TYR A 53 -4.37 -6.89 12.01
C TYR A 53 -5.78 -6.31 11.84
N PRO A 54 -6.77 -6.70 12.67
CA PRO A 54 -8.09 -6.11 12.59
C PRO A 54 -8.04 -4.64 13.05
N ALA A 55 -8.68 -3.74 12.29
CA ALA A 55 -8.70 -2.31 12.60
C ALA A 55 -9.30 -2.01 13.99
N ASP A 56 -10.30 -2.80 14.40
CA ASP A 56 -10.99 -2.67 15.69
C ASP A 56 -10.13 -3.12 16.90
N GLN A 57 -8.97 -3.72 16.65
CA GLN A 57 -8.00 -4.09 17.69
C GLN A 57 -6.96 -2.99 17.95
N MET A 58 -6.89 -1.95 17.12
CA MET A 58 -5.92 -0.86 17.23
C MET A 58 -6.50 0.35 17.97
N THR A 59 -5.78 0.87 18.96
CA THR A 59 -6.17 2.07 19.73
C THR A 59 -5.66 3.37 19.13
N GLY A 60 -4.68 3.31 18.23
CA GLY A 60 -4.00 4.47 17.65
C GLY A 60 -2.48 4.36 17.73
N CYS A 61 -1.80 5.47 17.43
CA CYS A 61 -0.34 5.54 17.46
C CYS A 61 0.16 6.72 18.30
N ASP A 62 1.33 6.55 18.91
CA ASP A 62 2.13 7.67 19.41
C ASP A 62 3.26 7.92 18.40
N GLY A 63 3.37 9.13 17.86
CA GLY A 63 4.26 9.41 16.73
C GLY A 63 5.01 10.73 16.82
N TRP A 64 6.19 10.78 16.21
CA TRP A 64 6.94 12.03 16.02
C TRP A 64 7.68 12.02 14.68
N LYS A 65 8.03 13.22 14.20
CA LYS A 65 8.95 13.35 13.07
C LYS A 65 10.37 13.06 13.57
N SER A 66 11.03 12.08 12.99
CA SER A 66 12.38 11.71 13.38
C SER A 66 13.39 12.75 12.89
N GLU A 67 14.39 13.02 13.73
CA GLU A 67 15.59 13.78 13.33
C GLU A 67 16.63 12.86 12.68
N GLU A 68 16.63 11.58 13.05
CA GLU A 68 17.47 10.54 12.46
C GLU A 68 16.72 9.19 12.49
N PRO A 69 16.45 8.54 11.35
CA PRO A 69 16.69 9.04 9.99
C PRO A 69 15.78 10.22 9.63
N ASP A 70 16.35 11.28 9.07
CA ASP A 70 15.58 12.43 8.58
C ASP A 70 14.63 12.03 7.45
N GLY A 71 13.51 12.74 7.34
CA GLY A 71 12.48 12.47 6.36
C GLY A 71 11.49 11.37 6.76
N PHE A 72 11.55 10.86 8.00
CA PHE A 72 10.64 9.83 8.49
C PHE A 72 9.79 10.32 9.67
N TYR A 73 8.59 9.74 9.80
CA TYR A 73 7.83 9.72 11.05
C TYR A 73 8.01 8.35 11.70
N VAL A 74 8.39 8.33 12.99
CA VAL A 74 8.49 7.09 13.77
C VAL A 74 7.26 6.98 14.65
N LEU A 75 6.65 5.79 14.65
CA LEU A 75 5.36 5.53 15.26
C LEU A 75 5.43 4.30 16.16
N ARG A 76 4.89 4.45 17.36
CA ARG A 76 4.50 3.35 18.24
C ARG A 76 3.04 3.03 17.97
N VAL A 77 2.72 1.86 17.42
CA VAL A 77 1.32 1.44 17.23
C VAL A 77 0.84 0.67 18.45
N ASN A 78 -0.34 1.03 18.92
CA ASN A 78 -0.94 0.50 20.13
C ASN A 78 -2.24 -0.23 19.83
N GLY A 79 -2.49 -1.31 20.55
CA GLY A 79 -3.71 -2.11 20.49
C GLY A 79 -4.52 -2.05 21.78
N TYR A 80 -5.79 -2.43 21.70
CA TYR A 80 -6.64 -2.57 22.88
C TYR A 80 -6.14 -3.71 23.75
N CYS A 81 -6.04 -3.44 25.05
CA CYS A 81 -5.75 -4.48 26.02
C CYS A 81 -7.07 -5.04 26.58
N HIS A 82 -7.29 -6.35 26.41
CA HIS A 82 -8.55 -7.02 26.79
C HIS A 82 -8.56 -7.58 28.22
N ASP A 83 -7.65 -7.16 29.10
CA ASP A 83 -7.72 -7.56 30.52
C ASP A 83 -8.92 -6.86 31.18
N PRO A 84 -9.88 -7.61 31.74
CA PRO A 84 -11.04 -7.03 32.42
C PRO A 84 -10.68 -6.19 33.66
N LYS A 85 -9.44 -6.29 34.17
CA LYS A 85 -8.95 -5.48 35.29
C LYS A 85 -8.30 -4.16 34.86
N GLY A 86 -8.19 -3.91 33.56
CA GLY A 86 -7.64 -2.68 32.98
C GLY A 86 -6.10 -2.70 32.90
N CYS A 87 -5.58 -2.62 31.68
CA CYS A 87 -4.14 -2.63 31.38
C CYS A 87 -3.71 -1.52 30.40
N GLY A 88 -4.60 -0.59 30.05
CA GLY A 88 -4.31 0.46 29.07
C GLY A 88 -4.25 -0.09 27.65
N SER A 89 -3.20 0.27 26.92
CA SER A 89 -2.93 -0.25 25.57
C SER A 89 -1.72 -1.17 25.55
N VAL A 90 -1.70 -2.10 24.60
CA VAL A 90 -0.55 -2.99 24.35
C VAL A 90 0.26 -2.47 23.17
N LEU A 91 1.59 -2.56 23.26
CA LEU A 91 2.46 -2.27 22.13
C LEU A 91 2.27 -3.34 21.05
N MET A 92 1.85 -2.93 19.86
CA MET A 92 1.75 -3.83 18.70
C MET A 92 3.01 -3.83 17.85
N GLY A 93 3.75 -2.72 17.83
CA GLY A 93 5.00 -2.62 17.10
C GLY A 93 5.48 -1.18 16.92
N TRP A 94 6.65 -1.07 16.32
CA TRP A 94 7.26 0.19 15.95
C TRP A 94 7.45 0.25 14.44
N TYR A 95 7.14 1.42 13.87
CA TYR A 95 7.10 1.61 12.43
C TYR A 95 7.70 2.94 12.05
N ALA A 96 8.25 3.00 10.84
CA ALA A 96 8.73 4.23 10.22
C ALA A 96 7.93 4.49 8.95
N VAL A 97 7.52 5.74 8.76
CA VAL A 97 6.82 6.19 7.54
C VAL A 97 7.65 7.23 6.85
N GLU A 98 8.04 6.98 5.60
CA GLU A 98 8.77 7.93 4.78
C GLU A 98 7.86 9.10 4.39
N ALA A 99 8.22 10.33 4.74
CA ALA A 99 7.35 11.50 4.57
C ALA A 99 7.03 11.79 3.10
N SER A 100 7.99 11.60 2.21
CA SER A 100 7.86 11.91 0.78
C SER A 100 6.95 10.94 0.04
N THR A 101 6.96 9.66 0.40
CA THR A 101 6.27 8.57 -0.32
C THR A 101 5.13 7.94 0.47
N GLY A 102 5.08 8.19 1.78
CA GLY A 102 4.21 7.52 2.72
C GLY A 102 4.43 5.99 2.78
N ALA A 103 5.59 5.50 2.33
CA ALA A 103 5.96 4.09 2.44
C ALA A 103 6.15 3.71 3.91
N VAL A 104 5.69 2.53 4.30
CA VAL A 104 5.68 2.07 5.68
C VAL A 104 6.69 0.95 5.85
N TYR A 105 7.52 1.08 6.89
CA TYR A 105 8.59 0.15 7.21
C TYR A 105 8.46 -0.30 8.66
N ASP A 106 8.91 -1.51 8.95
CA ASP A 106 9.22 -1.91 10.32
C ASP A 106 10.33 -0.99 10.86
N TRP A 107 10.27 -0.62 12.15
CA TRP A 107 11.34 0.13 12.83
C TRP A 107 11.93 -0.70 13.96
N ASP A 108 13.21 -1.00 13.85
CA ASP A 108 13.95 -1.66 14.92
C ASP A 108 14.40 -0.61 15.94
N VAL A 109 13.65 -0.49 17.04
CA VAL A 109 13.99 0.43 18.14
C VAL A 109 15.25 -0.01 18.88
N GLY A 110 15.55 -1.32 18.92
CA GLY A 110 16.73 -1.82 19.63
C GLY A 110 18.01 -1.36 18.96
N GLU A 111 18.02 -1.37 17.63
CA GLU A 111 19.18 -1.00 16.81
C GLU A 111 19.09 0.43 16.24
N MET A 112 17.93 1.09 16.39
CA MET A 112 17.59 2.40 15.80
C MET A 112 17.70 2.42 14.28
N GLN A 113 17.10 1.44 13.60
CA GLN A 113 17.23 1.24 12.15
C GLN A 113 15.90 0.99 11.44
N ILE A 114 15.81 1.47 10.19
CA ILE A 114 14.69 1.13 9.30
C ILE A 114 14.84 -0.33 8.87
N GLY A 115 13.78 -1.10 9.09
CA GLY A 115 13.69 -2.50 8.74
C GLY A 115 13.01 -2.74 7.39
N GLN A 116 12.24 -3.82 7.32
CA GLN A 116 11.58 -4.25 6.10
C GLN A 116 10.44 -3.30 5.71
N ARG A 117 10.32 -3.01 4.41
CA ARG A 117 9.14 -2.33 3.85
C ARG A 117 7.90 -3.24 3.90
N ILE A 118 6.78 -2.72 4.39
CA ILE A 118 5.56 -3.48 4.68
C ILE A 118 4.51 -3.35 3.56
N ASP A 119 4.40 -2.19 2.93
CA ASP A 119 3.40 -1.85 1.91
C ASP A 119 3.72 -2.43 0.51
N GLN A 120 4.55 -3.48 0.45
CA GLN A 120 4.80 -4.25 -0.77
C GLN A 120 4.14 -5.62 -0.63
N LYS A 121 3.21 -5.93 -1.55
CA LYS A 121 2.59 -7.25 -1.65
C LYS A 121 3.67 -8.34 -1.70
N ARG A 122 3.55 -9.34 -0.83
CA ARG A 122 4.33 -10.58 -0.90
C ARG A 122 3.98 -11.43 -2.10
#